data_AF-A0A1E7F8F5-F1
#
_entry.id   AF-A0A1E7F8F5-F1
#
_cell.length_a   1.000
_cell.length_b   1.000
_cell.length_c   1.000
_cell.angle_alpha   90.00
_cell.angle_beta   90.00
_cell.angle_gamma   90.00
#
_symmetry.space_group_name_H-M   'P 1'
#
loop_
_entity.id
_entity.type
_entity.pdbx_description
1 polymer ?
#
loop_
_entity_poly.entity_id
_entity_poly.type
_entity_poly.pdbx_seq_one_letter_code
_entity_poly.pdbx_strand_id
1 'polypeptide(L)'
;HQQQRKWQWTDQEDSIVIDAVTNSSEQPFTRWSDLVQRLPGRVRKQIQDRWVNYLNPNIDHLPFSREEDLLLWECHKKLGKRWAEISTKSFNSTRPEKRIKNRWYSASFKKI
;
A
#
# COMPACT_ATOMS: atom_id res chain seq x y z
N HIS A 1 7.45 -32.42 -8.37
CA HIS A 1 7.26 -31.22 -9.22
C HIS A 1 6.50 -30.16 -8.43
N GLN A 2 7.21 -29.26 -7.74
CA GLN A 2 6.58 -28.18 -6.98
C GLN A 2 6.14 -27.07 -7.94
N GLN A 3 4.84 -26.91 -8.13
CA GLN A 3 4.26 -25.79 -8.85
C GLN A 3 4.55 -24.51 -8.04
N GLN A 4 5.43 -23.64 -8.55
CA GLN A 4 5.69 -22.35 -7.92
C GLN A 4 4.41 -21.50 -7.92
N ARG A 5 4.11 -20.90 -6.77
CA ARG A 5 2.96 -20.00 -6.55
C ARG A 5 3.15 -18.73 -7.39
N LYS A 6 2.45 -18.62 -8.52
CA LYS A 6 2.39 -17.48 -9.46
C LYS A 6 2.03 -16.09 -8.85
N TRP A 7 1.94 -15.97 -7.52
CA TRP A 7 1.37 -14.81 -6.81
C TRP A 7 2.32 -14.11 -5.85
N GLN A 8 3.45 -14.70 -5.48
CA GLN A 8 4.40 -14.05 -4.57
C GLN A 8 5.35 -13.15 -5.36
N TRP A 9 5.58 -11.94 -4.85
CA TRP A 9 6.61 -11.03 -5.36
C TRP A 9 7.98 -11.53 -4.91
N THR A 10 8.94 -11.55 -5.83
CA THR A 10 10.34 -11.88 -5.53
C THR A 10 11.13 -10.61 -5.22
N ASP A 11 12.25 -10.75 -4.51
CA ASP A 11 13.14 -9.62 -4.20
C ASP A 11 13.69 -8.94 -5.47
N GLN A 12 13.88 -9.71 -6.55
CA GLN A 12 14.29 -9.18 -7.84
C GLN A 12 13.19 -8.33 -8.49
N GLU A 13 11.93 -8.77 -8.44
CA GLU A 13 10.81 -7.98 -8.92
C GLU A 13 10.64 -6.69 -8.08
N ASP A 14 10.76 -6.80 -6.75
CA ASP A 14 10.69 -5.64 -5.86
C ASP A 14 11.83 -4.64 -6.16
N SER A 15 13.05 -5.13 -6.38
CA SER A 15 14.20 -4.29 -6.75
C SER A 15 13.96 -3.51 -8.03
N ILE A 16 13.34 -4.12 -9.04
CA ILE A 16 12.98 -3.43 -10.30
C ILE A 16 11.99 -2.30 -10.06
N VAL A 17 10.99 -2.51 -9.19
CA VAL A 17 10.00 -1.48 -8.86
C VAL A 17 10.64 -0.35 -8.06
N ILE A 18 11.46 -0.68 -7.06
CA ILE A 18 12.17 0.31 -6.24
C ILE A 18 13.08 1.16 -7.12
N ASP A 19 13.96 0.52 -7.88
CA ASP A 19 14.91 1.16 -8.81
C ASP A 19 14.22 2.15 -9.75
N ALA A 20 13.11 1.73 -10.37
CA ALA A 20 12.36 2.58 -11.28
C ALA A 20 11.79 3.84 -10.63
N VAL A 21 11.32 3.74 -9.38
CA VAL A 21 10.74 4.90 -8.68
C VAL A 21 11.84 5.79 -8.10
N THR A 22 12.93 5.21 -7.59
CA THR A 22 14.04 5.96 -6.98
C THR A 22 14.89 6.70 -8.00
N ASN A 23 15.09 6.14 -9.19
CA ASN A 23 15.89 6.74 -10.26
C ASN A 23 15.07 7.62 -11.23
N SER A 24 13.77 7.74 -11.00
CA SER A 24 12.92 8.66 -11.76
C SER A 24 13.02 10.09 -11.23
N SER A 25 13.18 11.06 -12.13
CA SER A 25 13.05 12.48 -11.81
C SER A 25 11.59 12.93 -11.60
N GLU A 26 10.62 12.11 -12.02
CA GLU A 26 9.19 12.37 -11.86
C GLU A 26 8.71 11.92 -10.47
N GLN A 27 8.12 12.85 -9.71
CA GLN A 27 7.47 12.59 -8.43
C GLN A 27 6.07 13.27 -8.39
N PRO A 28 4.98 12.52 -8.16
CA PRO A 28 4.94 11.06 -7.94
C PRO A 28 5.19 10.29 -9.25
N PHE A 29 5.79 9.10 -9.15
CA PHE A 29 6.02 8.23 -10.31
C PHE A 29 4.68 7.79 -10.95
N THR A 30 4.50 8.05 -12.26
CA THR A 30 3.27 7.67 -12.99
C THR A 30 3.49 6.64 -14.11
N ARG A 31 4.74 6.43 -14.53
CA ARG A 31 5.15 5.57 -15.66
C ARG A 31 5.16 4.07 -15.35
N TRP A 32 4.16 3.60 -14.61
CA TRP A 32 3.99 2.19 -14.22
C TRP A 32 3.84 1.23 -15.41
N SER A 33 3.31 1.71 -16.53
CA SER A 33 3.14 0.91 -17.76
C SER A 33 4.47 0.43 -18.33
N ASP A 34 5.53 1.24 -18.18
CA ASP A 34 6.86 0.95 -18.72
C ASP A 34 7.52 -0.23 -17.99
N LEU A 35 7.11 -0.48 -16.75
CA LEU A 35 7.63 -1.58 -15.93
C LEU A 35 7.03 -2.95 -16.30
N VAL A 36 5.93 -2.99 -17.05
CA VAL A 36 5.30 -4.26 -17.47
C VAL A 36 6.27 -5.08 -18.33
N GLN A 37 7.08 -4.43 -19.17
CA GLN A 37 8.09 -5.11 -19.99
C GLN A 37 9.26 -5.68 -19.16
N ARG A 38 9.56 -5.07 -18.02
CA ARG A 38 10.63 -5.51 -17.10
C ARG A 38 10.16 -6.56 -16.09
N LEU A 39 8.84 -6.75 -15.95
CA LEU A 39 8.22 -7.62 -14.95
C LEU A 39 7.26 -8.62 -15.64
N PRO A 40 7.80 -9.65 -16.33
CA PRO A 40 6.97 -10.60 -17.07
C PRO A 40 5.98 -11.31 -16.14
N GLY A 41 4.69 -11.30 -16.52
CA GLY A 41 3.61 -11.88 -15.72
C GLY A 41 3.00 -10.93 -14.69
N ARG A 42 3.50 -9.70 -14.54
CA ARG A 42 2.85 -8.63 -13.77
C ARG A 42 2.14 -7.64 -14.68
N VAL A 43 0.98 -7.19 -14.25
CA VAL A 43 0.25 -6.10 -14.93
C VAL A 43 0.44 -4.77 -14.20
N ARG A 44 0.30 -3.64 -14.92
CA ARG A 44 0.47 -2.27 -14.39
C ARG A 44 -0.14 -2.07 -13.00
N LYS A 45 -1.39 -2.50 -12.80
CA LYS A 45 -2.10 -2.35 -11.53
C LYS A 45 -1.41 -3.09 -10.38
N GLN A 46 -0.91 -4.30 -10.60
CA GLN A 46 -0.20 -5.06 -9.58
C GLN A 46 1.10 -4.37 -9.18
N ILE A 47 1.82 -3.82 -10.16
CA ILE A 47 3.09 -3.10 -9.95
C ILE A 47 2.84 -1.85 -9.09
N GLN A 48 1.86 -1.03 -9.47
CA GLN A 48 1.45 0.15 -8.71
C GLN A 48 1.01 -0.24 -7.29
N ASP A 49 0.19 -1.28 -7.14
CA ASP A 49 -0.28 -1.75 -5.84
C ASP A 49 0.87 -2.27 -4.97
N ARG A 50 1.90 -2.87 -5.56
CA ARG A 50 3.07 -3.35 -4.83
C ARG A 50 3.84 -2.19 -4.23
N TRP A 51 4.08 -1.13 -5.01
CA TRP A 51 4.72 0.09 -4.50
C TRP A 51 3.88 0.75 -3.40
N VAL A 52 2.62 1.08 -3.70
CA VAL A 52 1.74 1.87 -2.82
C VAL A 52 1.42 1.17 -1.50
N ASN A 53 1.41 -0.17 -1.47
CA ASN A 53 1.03 -0.91 -0.27
C ASN A 53 2.19 -1.57 0.49
N TYR A 54 3.38 -1.69 -0.12
CA TYR A 54 4.48 -2.48 0.46
C TYR A 54 5.88 -1.89 0.31
N LEU A 55 6.25 -1.37 -0.88
CA LEU A 55 7.65 -0.99 -1.14
C LEU A 55 7.98 0.48 -0.87
N ASN A 56 6.97 1.37 -0.86
CA ASN A 56 7.19 2.78 -0.58
C ASN A 56 7.76 2.93 0.85
N PRO A 57 8.95 3.54 1.02
CA PRO A 57 9.59 3.68 2.33
C PRO A 57 8.80 4.54 3.33
N ASN A 58 7.85 5.35 2.86
CA ASN A 58 6.98 6.14 3.72
C ASN A 58 5.88 5.30 4.42
N ILE A 59 5.75 4.02 4.09
CA ILE A 59 4.74 3.15 4.69
C ILE A 59 5.18 2.75 6.10
N ASP A 60 4.28 2.93 7.06
CA ASP A 60 4.48 2.42 8.41
C ASP A 60 4.06 0.93 8.48
N HIS A 61 5.02 0.08 8.84
CA HIS A 61 4.85 -1.35 8.99
C HIS A 61 4.50 -1.78 10.42
N LEU A 62 4.55 -0.88 11.40
CA LEU A 62 4.22 -1.15 12.79
C LEU A 62 2.73 -1.49 12.95
N PRO A 63 2.35 -2.17 14.05
CA PRO A 63 0.94 -2.32 14.41
C PRO A 63 0.26 -0.98 14.63
N PHE A 64 -1.05 -0.92 14.38
CA PHE A 64 -1.86 0.26 14.73
C PHE A 64 -1.84 0.49 16.23
N SER A 65 -1.50 1.71 16.64
CA SER A 65 -1.60 2.15 18.04
C SER A 65 -3.05 2.45 18.43
N ARG A 66 -3.29 2.59 19.74
CA ARG A 66 -4.62 2.98 20.24
C ARG A 66 -5.01 4.39 19.77
N GLU A 67 -4.06 5.29 19.71
CA GLU A 67 -4.24 6.66 19.22
C GLU A 67 -4.61 6.65 17.74
N GLU A 68 -3.97 5.81 16.93
CA GLU A 68 -4.32 5.61 15.52
C GLU A 68 -5.72 5.02 15.36
N ASP A 69 -6.14 4.10 16.24
CA ASP A 69 -7.50 3.56 16.22
C ASP A 69 -8.56 4.62 16.55
N LEU A 70 -8.30 5.44 17.57
CA LEU A 70 -9.18 6.56 17.94
C LEU A 70 -9.27 7.57 16.79
N LEU A 71 -8.15 7.90 16.16
CA LEU A 71 -8.12 8.76 14.99
C LEU A 71 -8.93 8.15 13.85
N LEU A 72 -8.74 6.87 13.55
CA LEU A 72 -9.51 6.17 12.51
C LEU A 72 -11.01 6.18 12.80
N TRP A 73 -11.41 5.98 14.06
CA TRP A 73 -12.80 6.07 14.49
C TRP A 73 -13.42 7.44 14.22
N GLU A 74 -12.74 8.51 14.66
CA GLU A 74 -13.20 9.89 14.46
C GLU A 74 -13.26 10.27 12.97
N CYS A 75 -12.28 9.84 12.19
CA CYS A 75 -12.26 10.09 10.75
C CYS A 75 -13.37 9.33 10.03
N HIS A 76 -13.62 8.07 10.38
CA HIS A 76 -14.73 7.31 9.80
C HIS A 76 -16.09 7.92 10.17
N LYS A 77 -16.26 8.43 11.40
CA LYS A 77 -17.49 9.15 11.80
C LYS A 77 -17.76 10.38 10.93
N LYS A 78 -16.71 11.09 10.51
CA LYS A 78 -16.80 12.32 9.69
C LYS A 78 -16.89 12.04 8.19
N LEU A 79 -16.11 11.09 7.69
CA LEU A 79 -15.89 10.86 6.25
C LEU A 79 -16.51 9.56 5.74
N GLY A 80 -16.97 8.67 6.62
CA GLY A 80 -17.44 7.33 6.26
C GLY A 80 -16.34 6.46 5.65
N LYS A 81 -16.71 5.66 4.64
CA LYS A 81 -15.81 4.69 3.97
C LYS A 81 -14.83 5.32 2.96
N ARG A 82 -14.52 6.62 3.08
CA ARG A 82 -13.58 7.32 2.20
C ARG A 82 -12.13 7.02 2.62
N TRP A 83 -11.75 5.75 2.54
CA TRP A 83 -10.48 5.24 3.08
C TRP A 83 -9.24 5.92 2.48
N ALA A 84 -9.25 6.24 1.19
CA ALA A 84 -8.15 6.94 0.53
C ALA A 84 -8.00 8.36 1.09
N GLU A 85 -9.13 9.06 1.30
CA GLU A 85 -9.14 10.38 1.91
C GLU A 85 -8.64 10.35 3.36
N ILE A 86 -9.06 9.34 4.14
CA ILE A 86 -8.58 9.13 5.53
C ILE A 86 -7.07 8.85 5.53
N SER A 87 -6.58 7.98 4.64
CA SER A 87 -5.15 7.69 4.46
C SER A 87 -4.33 8.96 4.23
N THR A 88 -4.74 9.76 3.26
CA THR A 88 -3.99 10.96 2.88
C THR A 88 -4.10 12.07 3.92
N LYS A 89 -5.31 12.38 4.41
CA LYS A 89 -5.53 13.55 5.28
C LYS A 89 -5.20 13.33 6.75
N SER A 90 -5.34 12.10 7.26
CA SER A 90 -5.20 11.81 8.69
C SER A 90 -3.95 11.02 9.01
N PHE A 91 -3.48 10.19 8.07
CA PHE A 91 -2.29 9.36 8.24
C PHE A 91 -1.13 9.79 7.33
N ASN A 92 -1.20 10.96 6.68
CA ASN A 92 -0.15 11.48 5.79
C ASN A 92 0.32 10.45 4.74
N SER A 93 -0.58 9.58 4.29
CA SER A 93 -0.30 8.46 3.38
C SER A 93 0.67 7.38 3.91
N THR A 94 1.06 7.39 5.19
CA THR A 94 1.93 6.37 5.80
C THR A 94 1.18 5.07 6.09
N ARG A 95 -0.14 5.15 6.32
CA ARG A 95 -1.05 4.01 6.37
C ARG A 95 -1.86 3.94 5.07
N PRO A 96 -1.49 3.09 4.09
CA PRO A 96 -2.22 2.96 2.83
C PRO A 96 -3.70 2.64 3.03
N GLU A 97 -4.54 3.04 2.08
CA GLU A 97 -6.00 2.76 2.06
C GLU A 97 -6.31 1.31 2.47
N LYS A 98 -5.57 0.35 1.89
CA LYS A 98 -5.72 -1.08 2.16
C LYS A 98 -5.51 -1.41 3.64
N ARG A 99 -4.50 -0.82 4.29
CA ARG A 99 -4.18 -1.03 5.71
C ARG A 99 -5.29 -0.46 6.60
N ILE A 100 -5.75 0.75 6.30
CA ILE A 100 -6.84 1.41 7.04
C ILE A 100 -8.13 0.61 6.96
N LYS A 101 -8.53 0.23 5.74
CA LYS A 101 -9.73 -0.60 5.52
C LYS A 101 -9.62 -1.93 6.26
N ASN A 102 -8.47 -2.59 6.19
CA ASN A 102 -8.23 -3.85 6.89
C ASN A 102 -8.28 -3.67 8.40
N ARG A 103 -7.73 -2.57 8.93
CA ARG A 103 -7.78 -2.27 10.37
C ARG A 103 -9.23 -2.11 10.83
N TRP A 104 -10.03 -1.31 10.13
CA TRP A 104 -11.44 -1.09 10.47
C TRP A 104 -12.24 -2.40 10.57
N TYR A 105 -12.04 -3.31 9.61
CA TYR A 105 -12.76 -4.59 9.60
C TYR A 105 -12.13 -5.67 10.50
N SER A 106 -10.97 -5.41 11.09
CA SER A 106 -10.28 -6.37 11.96
C SER A 106 -11.08 -6.66 13.24
N ALA A 107 -10.95 -7.88 13.76
CA ALA A 107 -11.62 -8.28 14.98
C ALA A 107 -11.13 -7.49 16.21
N SER A 108 -9.86 -7.08 16.24
CA SER A 108 -9.28 -6.29 17.33
C SER A 108 -9.84 -4.88 17.39
N PHE A 109 -10.11 -4.26 16.23
CA PHE A 109 -10.68 -2.91 16.18
C PHE A 109 -12.13 -2.86 16.71
N LYS A 110 -12.90 -3.93 16.49
CA LYS A 110 -14.29 -4.05 16.98
C LYS A 110 -14.41 -4.28 18.49
N LYS A 111 -13.29 -4.49 19.18
CA LYS A 111 -13.24 -4.69 20.64
C LYS A 111 -12.87 -3.40 21.40
N ILE A 112 -12.64 -2.32 20.68
CA ILE A 112 -12.40 -0.96 21.19
C ILE A 112 -13.76 -0.30 21.44
#